data_AF-A0ABD0P844-F1
#
_entry.id   AF-A0ABD0P844-F1
#
_cell.length_a   1.000
_cell.length_b   1.000
_cell.length_c   1.000
_cell.angle_alpha   90.00
_cell.angle_beta   90.00
_cell.angle_gamma   90.00
#
_symmetry.space_group_name_H-M   'P 1'
#
loop_
_entity.id
_entity.type
_entity.pdbx_description
1 polymer ?
#
loop_
_entity_poly.entity_id
_entity_poly.type
_entity_poly.pdbx_seq_one_letter_code
_entity_poly.pdbx_strand_id
1 'polypeptide(L)'
;MGYTGPGYAILSLIVTDRYIWCLDVKGVLFCSGLPNGSLSWQRFEENVHQVALSPSGSLLWKVEQKTMTAYACGKVTIKGKRHWYKALDDTEFVALGDETAWIIRTNGDMYIQTGVGE
;
A
#
# COMPACT_ATOMS: atom_id res chain seq x y z
N MET A 1 -7.33 -13.06 -21.23
CA MET A 1 -7.73 -13.98 -20.13
C MET A 1 -8.43 -13.17 -19.07
N GLY A 2 -9.45 -13.71 -18.41
CA GLY A 2 -10.14 -13.07 -17.27
C GLY A 2 -9.74 -13.72 -15.96
N TYR A 3 -9.62 -12.92 -14.89
CA TYR A 3 -9.33 -13.41 -13.54
C TYR A 3 -10.43 -12.96 -12.58
N THR A 4 -10.71 -13.79 -11.58
CA THR A 4 -11.57 -13.39 -10.46
C THR A 4 -10.80 -12.41 -9.57
N GLY A 5 -11.39 -11.25 -9.30
CA GLY A 5 -10.84 -10.25 -8.39
C GLY A 5 -10.93 -10.67 -6.92
N PRO A 6 -10.16 -10.04 -6.01
CA PRO A 6 -10.32 -10.24 -4.59
C PRO A 6 -11.44 -9.36 -4.03
N GLY A 7 -11.98 -9.71 -2.87
CA GLY A 7 -12.84 -8.83 -2.08
C GLY A 7 -14.15 -8.41 -2.78
N TYR A 8 -14.70 -7.29 -2.33
CA TYR A 8 -15.97 -6.73 -2.81
C TYR A 8 -15.83 -5.24 -3.09
N ALA A 9 -16.24 -4.78 -4.27
CA ALA A 9 -16.14 -3.38 -4.70
C ALA A 9 -14.71 -2.82 -4.51
N ILE A 10 -13.80 -3.20 -5.41
CA ILE A 10 -12.41 -2.73 -5.40
C ILE A 10 -12.36 -1.22 -5.65
N LEU A 11 -11.69 -0.50 -4.75
CA LEU A 11 -11.44 0.94 -4.82
C LEU A 11 -10.13 1.27 -5.56
N SER A 12 -9.10 0.45 -5.37
CA SER A 12 -7.78 0.71 -5.93
C SER A 12 -7.11 -0.58 -6.37
N LEU A 13 -6.35 -0.47 -7.48
CA LEU A 13 -5.54 -1.52 -8.07
C LEU A 13 -4.13 -0.97 -8.27
N ILE A 14 -3.12 -1.63 -7.70
CA ILE A 14 -1.71 -1.22 -7.79
C ILE A 14 -0.89 -2.39 -8.29
N VAL A 15 0.01 -2.11 -9.24
CA VAL A 15 0.90 -3.09 -9.85
C VAL A 15 2.33 -2.64 -9.61
N THR A 16 3.17 -3.57 -9.17
CA THR A 16 4.63 -3.41 -9.08
C THR A 16 5.30 -4.46 -9.93
N ASP A 17 6.64 -4.42 -10.02
CA ASP A 17 7.41 -5.44 -10.75
C ASP A 17 7.18 -6.87 -10.24
N ARG A 18 6.73 -7.01 -8.98
CA ARG A 18 6.66 -8.31 -8.29
C ARG A 18 5.25 -8.70 -7.86
N TYR A 19 4.37 -7.73 -7.67
CA TYR A 19 3.10 -7.94 -6.99
C TYR A 19 1.97 -7.11 -7.61
N ILE A 20 0.75 -7.58 -7.40
CA ILE A 20 -0.48 -6.83 -7.64
C ILE A 20 -1.26 -6.73 -6.35
N TRP A 21 -1.89 -5.58 -6.13
CA TRP A 21 -2.59 -5.23 -4.90
C TRP A 21 -3.96 -4.67 -5.21
N CYS A 22 -4.94 -5.04 -4.39
CA CYS A 22 -6.28 -4.49 -4.45
C CYS A 22 -6.71 -4.02 -3.07
N LEU A 23 -7.23 -2.80 -2.98
CA LEU A 23 -7.90 -2.30 -1.80
C LEU A 23 -9.40 -2.26 -2.05
N ASP A 24 -10.19 -2.81 -1.15
CA ASP A 24 -11.65 -2.77 -1.22
C ASP A 24 -12.27 -1.63 -0.39
N VAL A 25 -13.56 -1.34 -0.62
CA VAL A 25 -14.31 -0.30 0.13
C VAL A 25 -14.40 -0.54 1.64
N LYS A 26 -14.13 -1.76 2.11
CA LYS A 26 -14.15 -2.11 3.53
C LYS A 26 -12.80 -1.88 4.20
N GLY A 27 -11.82 -1.34 3.47
CA GLY A 27 -10.47 -1.11 3.94
C GLY A 27 -9.63 -2.37 4.04
N VAL A 28 -9.97 -3.40 3.25
CA VAL A 28 -9.19 -4.64 3.18
C VAL A 28 -8.23 -4.58 2.00
N LEU A 29 -6.95 -4.70 2.32
CA LEU A 29 -5.89 -4.80 1.34
C LEU A 29 -5.63 -6.28 1.02
N PHE A 30 -5.62 -6.61 -0.26
CA PHE A 30 -5.25 -7.92 -0.80
C PHE A 30 -4.01 -7.80 -1.65
N CYS A 31 -3.23 -8.87 -1.72
CA CYS A 31 -2.08 -8.93 -2.62
C CYS A 31 -1.96 -10.28 -3.31
N SER A 32 -1.31 -10.29 -4.46
CA SER A 32 -0.89 -11.48 -5.16
C SER A 32 0.49 -11.31 -5.75
N GLY A 33 1.25 -12.40 -5.84
CA GLY A 33 2.46 -12.43 -6.64
C GLY A 33 2.12 -12.39 -8.12
N LEU A 34 2.98 -11.75 -8.92
CA LEU A 34 2.89 -11.78 -10.37
C LEU A 34 3.72 -12.85 -11.10
N PRO A 35 4.55 -13.73 -10.49
CA PRO A 35 5.32 -14.67 -11.29
C PRO A 35 4.36 -15.61 -12.03
N ASN A 36 4.50 -15.64 -13.36
CA ASN A 36 3.80 -16.53 -14.29
C ASN A 36 2.33 -16.18 -14.61
N GLY A 37 1.86 -14.97 -14.28
CA GLY A 37 0.53 -14.50 -14.72
C GLY A 37 -0.66 -15.24 -14.10
N SER A 38 -0.47 -15.98 -13.00
CA SER A 38 -1.55 -16.56 -12.20
C SER A 38 -1.78 -15.74 -10.94
N LEU A 39 -3.04 -15.33 -10.69
CA LEU A 39 -3.39 -14.60 -9.47
C LEU A 39 -3.82 -15.57 -8.37
N SER A 40 -3.09 -15.53 -7.26
CA SER A 40 -3.47 -16.16 -5.98
C SER A 40 -3.60 -15.05 -4.94
N TRP A 41 -4.84 -14.60 -4.73
CA TRP A 41 -5.13 -13.50 -3.81
C TRP A 41 -5.00 -13.95 -2.37
N GLN A 42 -4.34 -13.14 -1.56
CA GLN A 42 -4.34 -13.28 -0.11
C GLN A 42 -4.76 -11.98 0.55
N ARG A 43 -5.48 -12.08 1.66
CA ARG A 43 -5.76 -10.94 2.53
C ARG A 43 -4.45 -10.51 3.18
N PHE A 44 -4.11 -9.23 3.05
CA PHE A 44 -2.84 -8.70 3.51
C PHE A 44 -3.00 -7.86 4.77
N GLU A 45 -3.92 -6.90 4.78
CA GLU A 45 -4.11 -5.97 5.89
C GLU A 45 -5.56 -5.46 5.94
N GLU A 46 -5.97 -4.96 7.10
CA GLU A 46 -7.28 -4.33 7.33
C GLU A 46 -7.13 -2.88 7.82
N ASN A 47 -8.25 -2.17 7.94
CA ASN A 47 -8.27 -0.76 8.39
C ASN A 47 -7.44 0.16 7.48
N VAL A 48 -7.36 -0.15 6.18
CA VAL A 48 -6.57 0.61 5.21
C VAL A 48 -7.46 1.64 4.49
N HIS A 49 -7.14 2.92 4.62
CA HIS A 49 -7.73 3.99 3.81
C HIS A 49 -7.15 4.02 2.40
N GLN A 50 -5.82 3.99 2.34
CA GLN A 50 -5.03 4.09 1.13
C GLN A 50 -3.74 3.30 1.30
N VAL A 51 -3.24 2.74 0.21
CA VAL A 51 -1.98 2.02 0.16
C VAL A 51 -1.12 2.58 -0.97
N ALA A 52 0.18 2.70 -0.71
CA ALA A 52 1.17 3.16 -1.67
C ALA A 52 2.32 2.16 -1.74
N LEU A 53 2.76 1.83 -2.94
CA LEU A 53 3.95 1.03 -3.18
C LEU A 53 4.89 1.74 -4.15
N SER A 54 6.20 1.57 -3.95
CA SER A 54 7.18 1.99 -4.95
C SER A 54 7.11 1.09 -6.18
N PRO A 55 7.55 1.56 -7.37
CA PRO A 55 7.56 0.74 -8.60
C PRO A 55 8.25 -0.62 -8.44
N SER A 56 9.42 -0.66 -7.79
CA SER A 56 10.14 -1.90 -7.50
C SER A 56 9.44 -2.79 -6.44
N GLY A 57 8.45 -2.25 -5.74
CA GLY A 57 7.77 -2.86 -4.60
C GLY A 57 8.67 -3.01 -3.37
N SER A 58 9.78 -2.27 -3.30
CA SER A 58 10.68 -2.23 -2.14
C SER A 58 10.08 -1.48 -0.95
N LEU A 59 9.23 -0.49 -1.22
CA LEU A 59 8.54 0.31 -0.21
C LEU A 59 7.04 0.01 -0.23
N LEU A 60 6.45 0.02 0.96
CA LEU A 60 5.02 -0.13 1.17
C LEU A 60 4.61 0.78 2.31
N TRP A 61 3.69 1.70 2.01
CA TRP A 61 3.05 2.55 2.99
C TRP A 61 1.54 2.31 2.99
N LYS A 62 0.93 2.50 4.15
CA LYS A 62 -0.53 2.57 4.27
C LYS A 62 -0.93 3.81 5.03
N VAL A 63 -2.10 4.36 4.72
CA VAL A 63 -2.84 5.29 5.57
C VAL A 63 -3.95 4.49 6.24
N GLU A 64 -4.09 4.60 7.55
CA GLU A 64 -5.16 3.91 8.28
C GLU A 64 -6.49 4.69 8.25
N GLN A 65 -7.59 3.98 8.04
CA GLN A 65 -8.93 4.57 7.82
C GLN A 65 -9.51 5.30 9.02
N LYS A 66 -9.24 4.81 10.24
CA LYS A 66 -9.81 5.40 11.44
C LYS A 66 -9.06 6.63 11.95
N THR A 67 -7.75 6.64 11.74
CA THR A 67 -6.85 7.63 12.37
C THR A 67 -6.24 8.59 11.37
N MET A 68 -6.29 8.27 10.07
CA MET A 68 -5.56 8.98 9.03
C MET A 68 -4.04 9.05 9.33
N THR A 69 -3.52 8.06 10.06
CA THR A 69 -2.10 7.92 10.33
C THR A 69 -1.45 7.08 9.23
N ALA A 70 -0.36 7.59 8.66
CA ALA A 70 0.48 6.87 7.72
C ALA A 70 1.50 5.97 8.44
N TYR A 71 1.68 4.76 7.92
CA TYR A 71 2.65 3.79 8.38
C TYR A 71 3.51 3.27 7.23
N ALA A 72 4.81 3.18 7.46
CA ALA A 72 5.78 2.55 6.57
C ALA A 72 6.04 1.10 7.00
N CYS A 73 6.09 0.15 6.06
CA CYS A 73 6.46 -1.23 6.33
C CYS A 73 7.99 -1.39 6.26
N GLY A 74 8.64 -1.82 7.33
CA GLY A 74 10.12 -1.87 7.37
C GLY A 74 10.76 -2.89 6.43
N LYS A 75 10.10 -4.03 6.19
CA LYS A 75 10.50 -4.98 5.13
C LYS A 75 9.28 -5.47 4.40
N VAL A 76 9.18 -5.15 3.12
CA VAL A 76 8.05 -5.57 2.29
C VAL A 76 8.14 -7.07 2.04
N THR A 77 7.21 -7.80 2.65
CA THR A 77 7.00 -9.23 2.41
C THR A 77 5.51 -9.53 2.37
N ILE A 78 5.08 -10.24 1.32
CA ILE A 78 3.70 -10.73 1.22
C ILE A 78 3.42 -11.88 2.18
N LYS A 79 4.46 -12.58 2.68
CA LYS A 79 4.35 -13.70 3.62
C LYS A 79 4.94 -13.34 4.99
N GLY A 80 4.35 -13.89 6.05
CA GLY A 80 4.86 -13.74 7.42
C GLY A 80 4.46 -12.44 8.12
N LYS A 81 5.04 -12.21 9.30
CA LYS A 81 4.78 -11.00 10.09
C LYS A 81 5.42 -9.77 9.46
N ARG A 82 4.73 -8.64 9.58
CA ARG A 82 5.16 -7.34 9.07
C ARG A 82 5.30 -6.38 10.23
N HIS A 83 6.28 -5.51 10.14
CA HIS A 83 6.49 -4.43 11.10
C HIS A 83 6.11 -3.12 10.43
N TRP A 84 5.14 -2.45 11.04
CA TRP A 84 4.67 -1.13 10.64
C TRP A 84 5.27 -0.08 11.56
N TYR A 85 5.85 0.95 10.99
CA TYR A 85 6.41 2.09 11.69
C TYR A 85 5.52 3.28 11.42
N LYS A 86 5.06 3.94 12.47
CA LYS A 86 4.30 5.19 12.34
C LYS A 86 5.20 6.21 11.66
N ALA A 87 4.75 6.73 10.52
CA ALA A 87 5.50 7.72 9.74
C ALA A 87 4.98 9.13 10.01
N LEU A 88 3.67 9.35 9.87
CA LEU A 88 3.07 10.67 9.97
C LEU A 88 1.59 10.59 10.37
N ASP A 89 1.14 11.51 11.22
CA ASP A 89 -0.30 11.72 11.48
C ASP A 89 -0.93 12.63 10.41
N ASP A 90 -2.25 12.77 10.45
CA ASP A 90 -3.00 13.70 9.59
C ASP A 90 -2.64 13.56 8.11
N THR A 91 -2.49 12.32 7.63
CA THR A 91 -2.11 12.00 6.25
C THR A 91 -3.33 11.50 5.48
N GLU A 92 -3.66 12.19 4.40
CA GLU A 92 -4.77 11.82 3.51
C GLU A 92 -4.31 10.80 2.46
N PHE A 93 -3.16 11.05 1.84
CA PHE A 93 -2.70 10.26 0.70
C PHE A 93 -1.18 10.21 0.62
N VAL A 94 -0.64 9.07 0.19
CA VAL A 94 0.79 8.88 -0.08
C VAL A 94 1.01 8.31 -1.48
N ALA A 95 1.99 8.85 -2.22
CA ALA A 95 2.54 8.25 -3.42
C ALA A 95 4.04 7.97 -3.22
N LEU A 96 4.54 6.83 -3.72
CA LEU A 96 5.92 6.41 -3.52
C LEU A 96 6.68 6.35 -4.84
N GLY A 97 7.88 6.92 -4.85
CA GLY A 97 8.98 6.51 -5.72
C GLY A 97 9.83 5.46 -5.02
N ASP A 98 10.92 4.99 -5.64
CA ASP A 98 11.80 3.99 -5.01
C ASP A 98 12.61 4.53 -3.82
N GLU A 99 12.75 5.85 -3.69
CA GLU A 99 13.51 6.51 -2.61
C GLU A 99 12.78 7.74 -2.01
N THR A 100 11.53 7.98 -2.42
CA THR A 100 10.79 9.19 -2.05
C THR A 100 9.34 8.87 -1.70
N ALA A 101 8.79 9.56 -0.69
CA ALA A 101 7.37 9.59 -0.38
C ALA A 101 6.80 10.99 -0.59
N TRP A 102 5.79 11.10 -1.45
CA TRP A 102 5.00 12.31 -1.65
C TRP A 102 3.72 12.18 -0.82
N ILE A 103 3.45 13.17 0.00
CA ILE A 103 2.44 13.08 1.06
C ILE A 103 1.49 14.27 0.95
N ILE A 104 0.20 14.00 0.93
CA ILE A 104 -0.87 14.99 1.10
C ILE A 104 -1.41 14.83 2.52
N ARG A 105 -1.41 15.91 3.30
CA ARG A 105 -2.04 15.93 4.63
C ARG A 105 -3.53 16.22 4.55
N THR A 106 -4.26 15.90 5.60
CA THR A 106 -5.72 16.11 5.71
C THR A 106 -6.13 17.59 5.58
N ASN A 107 -5.20 18.52 5.84
CA ASN A 107 -5.39 19.94 5.63
C ASN A 107 -5.09 20.41 4.18
N GLY A 108 -4.70 19.50 3.28
CA GLY A 108 -4.40 19.76 1.88
C GLY A 108 -2.94 20.14 1.59
N ASP A 109 -2.10 20.29 2.60
CA ASP A 109 -0.67 20.56 2.38
C ASP A 109 0.05 19.37 1.76
N MET A 110 1.07 19.65 0.95
CA MET A 110 1.87 18.64 0.27
C MET A 110 3.35 18.70 0.66
N TYR A 111 3.95 17.53 0.87
CA TYR A 111 5.34 17.38 1.31
C TYR A 111 6.03 16.24 0.54
N ILE A 112 7.35 16.30 0.47
CA ILE A 112 8.18 15.19 0.01
C ILE A 112 9.14 14.78 1.13
N GLN A 113 9.22 13.48 1.38
CA GLN A 113 10.26 12.86 2.19
C GLN A 113 11.18 12.07 1.27
N THR A 114 12.48 12.32 1.36
CA THR A 114 13.54 11.61 0.61
C THR A 114 14.30 10.65 1.52
N GLY A 115 15.01 9.67 0.95
CA GLY A 115 15.76 8.68 1.73
C GLY A 115 14.84 7.69 2.44
N VAL A 116 13.63 7.49 1.92
CA VAL A 116 12.64 6.56 2.49
C VAL A 116 13.03 5.16 2.07
N GLY A 117 13.94 4.51 2.81
CA GLY A 117 14.45 3.18 2.45
C GLY A 117 15.83 2.85 3.01
N GLU A 118 16.57 3.86 3.48
CA GLU A 118 17.80 3.70 4.27
C GLU A 118 17.51 3.42 5.76
#